data_AF-A0AAU2UZU5-F1
#
_entry.id   AF-A0AAU2UZU5-F1
#
_cell.length_a   1.000
_cell.length_b   1.000
_cell.length_c   1.000
_cell.angle_alpha   90.00
_cell.angle_beta   90.00
_cell.angle_gamma   90.00
#
_symmetry.space_group_name_H-M   'P 1'
#
loop_
_entity.id
_entity.type
_entity.pdbx_description
1 polymer ?
#
loop_
_entity_poly.entity_id
_entity_poly.type
_entity_poly.pdbx_seq_one_letter_code
_entity_poly.pdbx_strand_id
1 'polypeptide(L)'
;MPARRRARARLDTIAALRAAGVPAGVLIAPVIPHAGDHPDAPDALVDARAVTVFPDTMRISPGARDWFLTQSARTLPPHLHHRLAADFATRRAMPPRYVQQVTAHIHARAAHHGLPRWEDYIGRLGRNRRTAGEPFGTRSTRSRVAPP
;
A
#
# COMPACT_ATOMS: atom_id res chain seq x y z
N MET A 1 0.79 13.78 -21.96
CA MET A 1 0.78 13.25 -20.57
C MET A 1 0.53 11.73 -20.53
N PRO A 2 1.58 10.89 -20.71
CA PRO A 2 1.44 9.42 -20.72
C PRO A 2 1.40 8.76 -19.34
N ALA A 3 1.91 9.40 -18.28
CA ALA A 3 2.00 8.80 -16.93
C ALA A 3 0.61 8.53 -16.29
N ARG A 4 -0.35 9.45 -16.48
CA ARG A 4 -1.72 9.32 -15.95
C ARG A 4 -2.49 8.15 -16.56
N ARG A 5 -2.25 7.81 -17.84
CA ARG A 5 -2.86 6.65 -18.50
C ARG A 5 -2.40 5.32 -17.90
N ARG A 6 -1.13 5.22 -17.48
CA ARG A 6 -0.60 4.03 -16.80
C ARG A 6 -1.15 3.86 -15.39
N ALA A 7 -1.45 4.95 -14.68
CA ALA A 7 -2.09 4.88 -13.37
C ALA A 7 -3.49 4.25 -13.47
N ARG A 8 -4.30 4.66 -14.47
CA ARG A 8 -5.64 4.10 -14.66
C ARG A 8 -5.62 2.60 -14.96
N ALA A 9 -4.75 2.17 -15.87
CA ALA A 9 -4.62 0.75 -16.21
C ALA A 9 -4.29 -0.14 -15.00
N ARG A 10 -3.44 0.34 -14.08
CA ARG A 10 -3.13 -0.38 -12.82
C ARG A 10 -4.36 -0.52 -11.92
N LEU A 11 -5.20 0.52 -11.85
CA LEU A 11 -6.46 0.47 -11.10
C LEU A 11 -7.46 -0.49 -11.73
N ASP A 12 -7.53 -0.54 -13.06
CA ASP A 12 -8.38 -1.48 -13.79
C ASP A 12 -7.95 -2.94 -13.51
N THR A 13 -6.64 -3.20 -13.42
CA THR A 13 -6.12 -4.53 -13.00
C THR A 13 -6.60 -4.91 -11.60
N ILE A 14 -6.56 -3.98 -10.65
CA ILE A 14 -7.07 -4.23 -9.28
C ILE A 14 -8.57 -4.53 -9.33
N ALA A 15 -9.33 -3.78 -10.11
CA ALA A 15 -10.76 -4.02 -10.26
C ALA A 15 -11.07 -5.41 -10.85
N ALA A 16 -10.29 -5.86 -11.84
CA ALA A 16 -10.43 -7.19 -12.44
C ALA A 16 -10.12 -8.32 -11.44
N LEU A 17 -9.03 -8.20 -10.68
CA LEU A 17 -8.68 -9.17 -9.63
C LEU A 17 -9.80 -9.28 -8.58
N ARG A 18 -10.35 -8.14 -8.16
CA ARG A 18 -11.46 -8.08 -7.21
C ARG A 18 -12.73 -8.73 -7.74
N ALA A 19 -13.05 -8.51 -9.02
CA ALA A 19 -14.19 -9.13 -9.67
C ALA A 19 -14.05 -10.68 -9.73
N ALA A 20 -12.82 -11.19 -9.84
CA ALA A 20 -12.52 -12.61 -9.78
C ALA A 20 -12.43 -13.19 -8.35
N GLY A 21 -12.71 -12.40 -7.31
CA GLY A 21 -12.64 -12.84 -5.91
C GLY A 21 -11.22 -12.86 -5.32
N VAL A 22 -10.21 -12.34 -6.04
CA VAL A 22 -8.83 -12.25 -5.54
C VAL A 22 -8.66 -10.96 -4.72
N PRO A 23 -8.25 -11.05 -3.44
CA PRO A 23 -7.92 -9.86 -2.66
C PRO A 23 -6.75 -9.09 -3.28
N ALA A 24 -6.94 -7.81 -3.55
CA ALA A 24 -5.92 -6.95 -4.14
C ALA A 24 -5.83 -5.62 -3.39
N GLY A 25 -4.62 -5.22 -3.02
CA GLY A 25 -4.33 -3.94 -2.35
C GLY A 25 -3.54 -2.98 -3.22
N VAL A 26 -3.37 -1.74 -2.75
CA VAL A 26 -2.57 -0.70 -3.44
C VAL A 26 -1.32 -0.38 -2.64
N LEU A 27 -0.16 -0.44 -3.29
CA LEU A 27 1.09 0.09 -2.73
C LEU A 27 1.16 1.61 -2.96
N ILE A 28 1.28 2.37 -1.88
CA ILE A 28 1.48 3.83 -1.91
C ILE A 28 2.97 4.08 -1.73
N ALA A 29 3.68 4.25 -2.86
CA ALA A 29 5.13 4.40 -2.84
C ALA A 29 5.67 5.24 -4.02
N PRO A 30 6.78 5.98 -3.81
CA PRO A 30 7.36 6.27 -2.51
C PRO A 30 6.57 7.39 -1.80
N VAL A 31 6.29 7.23 -0.51
CA VAL A 31 5.84 8.36 0.33
C VAL A 31 7.05 9.24 0.61
N ILE A 32 7.08 10.42 0.00
CA ILE A 32 8.18 11.38 0.16
C ILE A 32 8.04 12.07 1.52
N PRO A 33 9.03 12.02 2.42
CA PRO A 33 8.98 12.71 3.71
C PRO A 33 8.69 14.21 3.56
N HIS A 34 7.85 14.74 4.45
CA HIS A 34 7.36 16.14 4.50
C HIS A 34 6.50 16.61 3.32
N ALA A 35 6.57 15.96 2.16
CA ALA A 35 5.89 16.40 0.94
C ALA A 35 4.73 15.47 0.52
N GLY A 36 4.91 14.15 0.71
CA GLY A 36 3.95 13.11 0.34
C GLY A 36 3.23 12.47 1.54
N ASP A 37 3.57 12.89 2.75
CA ASP A 37 2.96 12.46 4.01
C ASP A 37 2.05 13.54 4.63
N HIS A 38 1.80 14.63 3.91
CA HIS A 38 0.82 15.64 4.31
C HIS A 38 -0.58 15.00 4.34
N PRO A 39 -1.45 15.41 5.28
CA PRO A 39 -2.75 14.80 5.48
C PRO A 39 -3.53 14.59 4.19
N ASP A 40 -3.58 15.56 3.28
CA ASP A 40 -4.49 15.55 2.13
C ASP A 40 -4.03 14.79 0.87
N ALA A 41 -2.79 14.31 0.84
CA ALA A 41 -2.25 13.56 -0.30
C ALA A 41 -2.95 12.21 -0.61
N PRO A 42 -3.45 11.42 0.37
CA PRO A 42 -3.94 10.06 0.11
C PRO A 42 -5.27 9.97 -0.64
N ASP A 43 -6.14 10.98 -0.60
CA ASP A 43 -7.52 10.85 -1.12
C ASP A 43 -7.56 10.55 -2.63
N ALA A 44 -6.58 11.01 -3.40
CA ALA A 44 -6.51 10.76 -4.84
C ALA A 44 -6.24 9.29 -5.20
N LEU A 45 -5.77 8.47 -4.25
CA LEU A 45 -5.45 7.06 -4.47
C LEU A 45 -6.59 6.09 -4.08
N VAL A 46 -7.61 6.63 -3.41
CA VAL A 46 -8.60 5.84 -2.67
C VAL A 46 -9.83 5.45 -3.50
N ASP A 47 -9.90 5.90 -4.75
CA ASP A 47 -10.89 5.43 -5.74
C ASP A 47 -10.55 4.04 -6.33
N ALA A 48 -9.53 3.37 -5.78
CA ALA A 48 -9.22 2.00 -6.10
C ALA A 48 -10.20 1.08 -5.34
N ARG A 49 -10.86 0.15 -6.04
CA ARG A 49 -11.62 -0.98 -5.45
C ARG A 49 -10.74 -1.95 -4.61
N ALA A 50 -9.62 -1.49 -4.07
CA ALA A 50 -8.68 -2.26 -3.27
C ALA A 50 -9.31 -2.77 -1.96
N VAL A 51 -8.71 -3.78 -1.34
CA VAL A 51 -9.11 -4.27 -0.02
C VAL A 51 -8.36 -3.57 1.12
N THR A 52 -7.21 -2.99 0.81
CA THR A 52 -6.27 -2.36 1.74
C THR A 52 -5.29 -1.49 0.96
N VAL A 53 -4.56 -0.64 1.68
CA VAL A 53 -3.38 0.07 1.18
C VAL A 53 -2.12 -0.42 1.90
N PHE A 54 -0.97 -0.25 1.26
CA PHE A 54 0.35 -0.57 1.80
C PHE A 54 1.25 0.66 1.62
N PRO A 55 1.48 1.48 2.66
CA PRO A 55 2.39 2.62 2.56
C PRO A 55 3.85 2.18 2.59
N ASP A 56 4.69 2.73 1.70
CA ASP A 56 6.16 2.60 1.79
C ASP A 56 6.82 3.97 1.75
N THR A 57 7.51 4.31 2.84
CA THR A 57 8.24 5.58 2.94
C THR A 57 9.53 5.51 2.14
N MET A 58 9.81 6.59 1.42
CA MET A 58 10.95 6.69 0.51
C MET A 58 12.28 6.33 1.18
N ARG A 59 13.12 5.63 0.42
CA ARG A 59 14.53 5.38 0.73
C ARG A 59 15.38 5.84 -0.44
N ILE A 60 16.46 6.55 -0.17
CA ILE A 60 17.36 7.10 -1.16
C ILE A 60 18.65 6.28 -1.17
N SER A 61 19.11 5.87 -2.36
CA SER A 61 20.44 5.31 -2.53
C SER A 61 21.50 6.43 -2.64
N PRO A 62 22.74 6.24 -2.15
CA PRO A 62 23.82 7.21 -2.22
C PRO A 62 24.04 7.74 -3.64
N GLY A 63 24.05 6.84 -4.63
CA GLY A 63 24.21 7.25 -6.04
C GLY A 63 23.06 8.08 -6.61
N ALA A 64 21.89 8.11 -5.96
CA ALA A 64 20.75 8.92 -6.37
C ALA A 64 20.53 10.15 -5.47
N ARG A 65 21.29 10.29 -4.37
CA ARG A 65 21.05 11.32 -3.36
C ARG A 65 21.21 12.72 -3.92
N ASP A 66 22.35 13.01 -4.53
CA ASP A 66 22.65 14.36 -5.00
C ASP A 66 21.68 14.80 -6.10
N TRP A 67 21.37 13.87 -7.01
CA TRP A 67 20.37 14.08 -8.04
C TRP A 67 18.99 14.36 -7.44
N PHE A 68 18.53 13.51 -6.51
CA PHE A 68 17.21 13.65 -5.91
C PHE A 68 17.09 14.96 -5.11
N LEU A 69 18.09 15.29 -4.29
CA LEU A 69 18.09 16.53 -3.53
C LEU A 69 18.09 17.75 -4.45
N THR A 70 18.86 17.72 -5.54
CA THR A 70 18.83 18.76 -6.57
C THR A 70 17.45 18.91 -7.23
N GLN A 71 16.79 17.80 -7.58
CA GLN A 71 15.44 17.86 -8.15
C GLN A 71 14.41 18.34 -7.13
N SER A 72 14.54 17.93 -5.86
CA SER A 72 13.64 18.35 -4.80
C SER A 72 13.74 19.86 -4.53
N ALA A 73 14.95 20.44 -4.61
CA ALA A 73 15.16 21.89 -4.47
C ALA A 73 14.45 22.69 -5.57
N ARG A 74 14.30 22.10 -6.76
CA ARG A 74 13.64 22.73 -7.91
C ARG A 74 12.12 22.58 -7.91
N THR A 75 11.60 21.54 -7.26
CA THR A 75 10.19 21.13 -7.40
C THR A 75 9.37 21.29 -6.12
N LEU A 76 9.99 21.26 -4.94
CA LEU A 76 9.30 21.41 -3.66
C LEU A 76 9.38 22.86 -3.14
N PRO A 77 8.38 23.31 -2.37
CA PRO A 77 8.49 24.54 -1.59
C PRO A 77 9.77 24.56 -0.74
N PRO A 78 10.47 25.71 -0.62
CA PRO A 78 11.79 25.77 0.02
C PRO A 78 11.84 25.15 1.42
N HIS A 79 10.85 25.44 2.27
CA HIS A 79 10.79 24.92 3.63
C HIS A 79 10.67 23.39 3.70
N LEU A 80 9.99 22.76 2.74
CA LEU A 80 9.90 21.29 2.65
C LEU A 80 11.22 20.69 2.15
N HIS A 81 11.83 21.31 1.13
CA HIS A 81 13.14 20.89 0.66
C HIS A 81 14.20 20.97 1.76
N HIS A 82 14.26 22.06 2.52
CA HIS A 82 15.25 22.21 3.59
C HIS A 82 15.14 21.11 4.65
N ARG A 83 13.91 20.76 5.07
CA ARG A 83 13.68 19.65 6.00
C ARG A 83 14.10 18.30 5.40
N LEU A 84 13.67 18.03 4.17
CA LEU A 84 14.00 16.81 3.44
C LEU A 84 15.52 16.65 3.28
N ALA A 85 16.22 17.71 2.88
CA ALA A 85 17.66 17.71 2.70
C ALA A 85 18.41 17.50 4.02
N ALA A 86 17.95 18.12 5.11
CA ALA A 86 18.52 17.91 6.44
C ALA A 86 18.40 16.43 6.89
N ASP A 87 17.25 15.80 6.65
CA ASP A 87 17.04 14.39 7.00
C ASP A 87 17.90 13.43 6.15
N PHE A 88 18.02 13.70 4.85
CA PHE A 88 18.72 12.83 3.91
C PHE A 88 20.21 13.15 3.70
N ALA A 89 20.74 14.18 4.37
CA ALA A 89 22.16 14.55 4.29
C ALA A 89 23.08 13.34 4.56
N THR A 90 22.77 12.55 5.59
CA THR A 90 23.54 11.36 5.97
C THR A 90 22.74 10.07 5.86
N ARG A 91 21.41 10.14 5.96
CA ARG A 91 20.55 8.95 6.03
C ARG A 91 20.13 8.45 4.65
N ARG A 92 19.87 7.15 4.54
CA ARG A 92 19.19 6.55 3.38
C ARG A 92 17.68 6.47 3.57
N ALA A 93 17.21 6.49 4.82
CA ALA A 93 15.83 6.25 5.21
C ALA A 93 15.48 7.09 6.45
N MET A 94 14.20 7.37 6.64
CA MET A 94 13.71 8.03 7.84
C MET A 94 13.79 7.12 9.07
N PRO A 95 13.89 7.68 10.30
CA PRO A 95 13.85 6.89 11.52
C PRO A 95 12.58 6.02 11.63
N PRO A 96 12.65 4.82 12.25
CA PRO A 96 11.49 3.92 12.34
C PRO A 96 10.24 4.56 12.92
N ARG A 97 10.39 5.43 13.95
CA ARG A 97 9.26 6.17 14.55
C ARG A 97 8.54 7.05 13.54
N TYR A 98 9.28 7.74 12.66
CA TYR A 98 8.70 8.57 11.62
C TYR A 98 7.90 7.72 10.63
N VAL A 99 8.50 6.61 10.16
CA VAL A 99 7.84 5.67 9.24
C VAL A 99 6.56 5.11 9.86
N GLN A 100 6.58 4.72 11.14
CA GLN A 100 5.41 4.25 11.87
C GLN A 100 4.30 5.32 11.94
N GLN A 101 4.65 6.57 12.21
CA GLN A 101 3.69 7.67 12.28
C GLN A 101 3.04 7.94 10.92
N VAL A 102 3.83 7.99 9.84
CA VAL A 102 3.33 8.17 8.47
C VAL A 102 2.44 7.00 8.06
N THR A 103 2.87 5.76 8.29
CA THR A 103 2.08 4.56 8.00
C THR A 103 0.77 4.54 8.78
N ALA A 104 0.80 4.86 10.08
CA ALA A 104 -0.40 4.92 10.91
C ALA A 104 -1.38 6.00 10.41
N HIS A 105 -0.85 7.17 10.05
CA HIS A 105 -1.64 8.28 9.51
C HIS A 105 -2.33 7.90 8.20
N ILE A 106 -1.61 7.30 7.25
CA ILE A 106 -2.16 6.87 5.97
C ILE A 106 -3.24 5.80 6.18
N HIS A 107 -3.00 4.82 7.06
CA HIS A 107 -4.01 3.82 7.38
C HIS A 107 -5.25 4.41 8.05
N ALA A 108 -5.10 5.39 8.95
CA ALA A 108 -6.23 6.06 9.57
C ALA A 108 -7.10 6.77 8.53
N ARG A 109 -6.48 7.47 7.57
CA ARG A 109 -7.21 8.12 6.47
C ARG A 109 -7.86 7.10 5.53
N ALA A 110 -7.14 6.05 5.14
CA ALA A 110 -7.68 4.97 4.31
C ALA A 110 -8.92 4.31 4.95
N ALA A 111 -8.93 4.17 6.28
CA ALA A 111 -10.06 3.63 7.02
C ALA A 111 -11.33 4.50 6.89
N HIS A 112 -11.22 5.83 6.81
CA HIS A 112 -12.37 6.72 6.55
C HIS A 112 -13.04 6.45 5.20
N HIS A 113 -12.30 5.85 4.26
CA HIS A 113 -12.81 5.45 2.94
C HIS A 113 -13.12 3.95 2.85
N GLY A 114 -13.22 3.26 3.99
CA GLY A 114 -13.58 1.84 4.02
C GLY A 114 -12.44 0.89 3.65
N LEU A 115 -11.20 1.36 3.56
CA LEU A 115 -10.01 0.54 3.33
C LEU A 115 -9.34 0.22 4.68
N PRO A 116 -9.59 -0.96 5.27
CA PRO A 116 -8.94 -1.36 6.52
C PRO A 116 -7.45 -1.66 6.31
N ARG A 117 -6.74 -1.94 7.41
CA ARG A 117 -5.42 -2.57 7.33
C ARG A 117 -5.56 -4.02 6.83
N TRP A 118 -4.48 -4.55 6.28
CA TRP A 118 -4.45 -5.92 5.76
C TRP A 118 -4.77 -6.96 6.84
N GLU A 119 -4.22 -6.77 8.04
CA GLU A 119 -4.43 -7.66 9.19
C GLU A 119 -5.91 -7.69 9.58
N ASP A 120 -6.56 -6.53 9.59
CA ASP A 120 -7.99 -6.39 9.88
C ASP A 120 -8.86 -7.05 8.81
N TYR A 121 -8.49 -6.88 7.54
CA TYR A 121 -9.18 -7.50 6.40
C TYR A 121 -9.11 -9.04 6.49
N ILE A 122 -7.93 -9.61 6.69
CA ILE A 122 -7.75 -11.06 6.82
C ILE A 122 -8.47 -11.60 8.06
N GLY A 123 -8.39 -10.88 9.19
CA GLY A 123 -9.11 -11.24 10.41
C GLY A 123 -10.62 -11.32 10.20
N ARG A 124 -11.20 -10.40 9.41
CA ARG A 124 -12.64 -10.44 9.04
C ARG A 124 -12.97 -11.64 8.15
N LEU A 125 -12.15 -11.94 7.14
CA LEU A 125 -12.35 -13.11 6.28
C LEU A 125 -12.32 -14.42 7.08
N GLY A 126 -11.37 -14.55 8.01
CA GLY A 126 -11.25 -15.71 8.88
C GLY A 126 -12.48 -15.90 9.78
N ARG A 127 -13.03 -14.80 10.34
CA ARG A 127 -14.27 -14.84 11.13
C ARG A 127 -15.47 -15.26 10.28
N ASN A 128 -15.64 -14.66 9.11
CA ASN A 128 -16.77 -14.95 8.22
C ASN A 128 -16.80 -16.43 7.79
N ARG A 129 -15.62 -17.05 7.55
CA ARG A 129 -15.53 -18.49 7.26
C ARG A 129 -15.94 -19.36 8.44
N ARG A 130 -15.59 -18.98 9.67
CA ARG A 130 -15.98 -19.73 10.88
C ARG A 130 -17.48 -19.64 11.14
N THR A 131 -18.09 -18.49 10.92
CA THR A 131 -19.54 -18.30 11.07
C THR A 131 -20.34 -18.98 9.96
N ALA A 132 -19.77 -19.09 8.75
CA ALA A 132 -20.42 -19.75 7.61
C ALA A 132 -20.41 -21.30 7.71
N GLY A 133 -19.76 -21.88 8.72
CA GLY A 133 -19.86 -23.31 9.01
C GLY A 133 -19.36 -24.24 7.90
N GLU A 134 -18.60 -23.77 6.90
CA GLU A 134 -18.07 -24.66 5.87
C GLU A 134 -16.88 -25.47 6.42
N PRO A 135 -17.01 -26.80 6.57
CA PRO A 135 -15.87 -27.65 6.80
C PRO A 135 -15.06 -27.68 5.51
N PHE A 136 -13.75 -27.44 5.60
CA PHE A 136 -12.84 -27.75 4.52
C PHE A 136 -12.94 -29.26 4.26
N GLY A 137 -13.67 -29.64 3.21
CA GLY A 137 -13.91 -31.02 2.84
C GLY A 137 -12.58 -31.74 2.58
N THR A 138 -12.14 -32.54 3.54
CA THR A 138 -11.22 -33.64 3.28
C THR A 138 -11.95 -34.65 2.40
N ARG A 139 -11.92 -34.45 1.07
CA ARG A 139 -12.14 -35.55 0.14
C ARG A 139 -10.93 -36.48 0.22
N SER A 140 -10.91 -37.31 1.27
CA SER A 140 -10.16 -38.55 1.27
C SER A 140 -10.85 -39.46 0.25
N THR A 141 -10.31 -39.52 -0.95
CA THR A 141 -10.60 -40.56 -1.93
C THR A 141 -10.15 -41.91 -1.36
N ARG A 142 -10.98 -42.53 -0.52
CA ARG A 142 -10.94 -43.98 -0.35
C ARG A 142 -11.53 -44.59 -1.61
N SER A 143 -10.66 -44.89 -2.56
CA SER A 143 -10.93 -45.80 -3.66
C SER A 143 -11.34 -47.14 -3.07
N ARG A 144 -12.62 -47.48 -3.20
CA ARG A 144 -13.16 -48.79 -2.86
C ARG A 144 -13.11 -49.61 -4.13
N VAL A 145 -12.00 -50.32 -4.34
CA VAL A 145 -11.91 -51.34 -5.38
C VAL A 145 -12.51 -52.64 -4.84
N ALA A 146 -13.51 -53.13 -5.56
CA ALA A 146 -13.94 -54.52 -5.64
C ALA A 146 -14.73 -54.68 -6.96
N PRO A 147 -14.85 -55.87 -7.58
CA PRO A 147 -14.02 -57.07 -7.58
C PRO A 147 -13.66 -57.47 -9.06
N PRO A 148 -13.31 -58.73 -9.40
CA PRO A 148 -14.28 -59.83 -9.47
C PRO A 148 -14.05 -60.98 -8.48
#